data_AF-A0A0J8CL47-F1
#
_entry.id   AF-A0A0J8CL47-F1
#
_cell.length_a   1.000
_cell.length_b   1.000
_cell.length_c   1.000
_cell.angle_alpha   90.00
_cell.angle_beta   90.00
_cell.angle_gamma   90.00
#
_symmetry.space_group_name_H-M   'P 1'
#
loop_
_entity.id
_entity.type
_entity.pdbx_description
1 polymer ?
#
loop_
_entity_poly.entity_id
_entity_poly.type
_entity_poly.pdbx_seq_one_letter_code
_entity_poly.pdbx_strand_id
1 'polypeptide(L)' 'METEATRNAKDSLELVFQMSNILDTGLDRHTISLLIALSDLGFNPEALAALVKELPGGTTTTTTSNISSSTSANSSS' A
#
# COMPACT_ATOMS: atom_id res chain seq x y z
N MET A 1 -2.22 2.46 23.30
CA MET A 1 -3.64 2.20 23.01
C MET A 1 -3.85 2.39 21.53
N GLU A 2 -4.08 1.32 20.77
CA GLU A 2 -4.60 1.48 19.41
C GLU A 2 -6.03 2.03 19.55
N THR A 3 -6.29 3.19 18.95
CA THR A 3 -7.59 3.86 19.08
C THR A 3 -8.64 3.08 18.29
N GLU A 4 -9.89 3.14 18.74
CA GLU A 4 -11.03 2.52 18.06
C GLU A 4 -11.15 2.98 16.60
N ALA A 5 -10.75 4.23 16.34
CA ALA A 5 -10.63 4.79 15.00
C ALA A 5 -9.63 4.04 14.11
N THR A 6 -8.44 3.68 14.62
CA THR A 6 -7.46 2.91 13.86
C THR A 6 -7.97 1.51 13.53
N ARG A 7 -8.68 0.86 14.47
CA ARG A 7 -9.29 -0.45 14.23
C ARG A 7 -10.39 -0.37 13.17
N ASN A 8 -11.27 0.62 13.29
CA ASN A 8 -12.34 0.86 12.31
C ASN A 8 -11.80 1.15 10.90
N ALA A 9 -10.71 1.91 10.79
CA ALA A 9 -10.06 2.19 9.51
C ALA A 9 -9.47 0.92 8.86
N LYS A 10 -8.84 0.04 9.65
CA LYS A 10 -8.34 -1.25 9.17
C LYS A 10 -9.48 -2.15 8.69
N ASP A 11 -10.55 -2.26 9.46
CA ASP A 11 -11.71 -3.10 9.13
C ASP A 11 -12.41 -2.58 7.85
N SER A 12 -12.50 -1.25 7.71
CA SER A 12 -13.04 -0.61 6.50
C SER A 12 -12.18 -0.90 5.27
N LEU A 13 -10.85 -0.81 5.41
CA LEU A 13 -9.92 -1.12 4.32
C LEU A 13 -9.98 -2.60 3.92
N GLU A 14 -10.08 -3.51 4.89
CA GLU A 14 -10.25 -4.96 4.66
C GLU A 14 -11.52 -5.25 3.87
N LEU A 15 -12.63 -4.60 4.25
CA LEU A 15 -13.91 -4.76 3.57
C LEU A 15 -13.83 -4.33 2.10
N VAL A 16 -13.22 -3.17 1.83
CA VAL A 16 -13.03 -2.67 0.45
C VAL A 16 -12.11 -3.59 -0.36
N PHE A 17 -11.06 -4.15 0.27
CA PHE A 17 -10.20 -5.13 -0.39
C PHE A 17 -10.96 -6.41 -0.76
N GLN A 18 -11.82 -6.92 0.11
CA GLN A 18 -12.67 -8.07 -0.21
C GLN A 18 -13.63 -7.76 -1.37
N MET A 19 -14.24 -6.58 -1.39
CA MET A 19 -15.09 -6.14 -2.50
C MET A 19 -14.30 -6.08 -3.82
N SER A 20 -13.09 -5.51 -3.80
CA SER A 20 -12.17 -5.45 -4.93
C SER A 20 -11.84 -6.85 -5.50
N ASN A 21 -11.61 -7.81 -4.61
CA ASN A 21 -11.28 -9.19 -4.99
C ASN A 21 -12.50 -9.94 -5.56
N ILE A 22 -13.69 -9.70 -5.02
CA ILE A 22 -14.95 -10.27 -5.56
C ILE A 22 -15.21 -9.74 -6.98
N LEU A 23 -14.90 -8.47 -7.21
CA LEU A 23 -15.05 -7.81 -8.52
C LEU A 23 -13.86 -8.07 -9.47
N ASP A 24 -12.88 -8.87 -9.05
CA ASP A 24 -11.68 -9.22 -9.82
C ASP A 24 -10.93 -7.98 -10.37
N THR A 25 -10.88 -6.89 -9.60
CA THR A 25 -10.24 -5.64 -10.06
C THR A 25 -8.71 -5.69 -10.06
N GLY A 26 -8.12 -6.70 -9.41
CA GLY A 26 -6.67 -6.91 -9.35
C GLY A 26 -5.90 -5.88 -8.51
N LEU A 27 -6.58 -5.14 -7.63
CA LEU A 27 -5.96 -4.07 -6.84
C LEU A 27 -5.40 -4.59 -5.50
N ASP A 28 -4.14 -4.23 -5.23
CA ASP A 28 -3.49 -4.51 -3.95
C ASP A 28 -3.99 -3.57 -2.83
N ARG A 29 -3.87 -4.03 -1.57
CA ARG A 29 -4.25 -3.26 -0.37
C ARG A 29 -3.57 -1.90 -0.31
N HIS A 30 -2.31 -1.80 -0.75
CA HIS A 30 -1.60 -0.54 -0.78
C HIS A 30 -2.23 0.46 -1.77
N THR A 31 -2.54 -0.02 -2.97
CA THR A 31 -3.22 0.79 -4.01
C THR A 31 -4.57 1.27 -3.53
N ILE A 32 -5.37 0.40 -2.91
CA ILE A 32 -6.67 0.77 -2.35
C ILE A 32 -6.53 1.86 -1.27
N SER A 33 -5.56 1.71 -0.36
CA SER A 33 -5.29 2.72 0.68
C SER A 33 -4.94 4.08 0.07
N LEU A 34 -4.11 4.10 -0.98
CA LEU A 34 -3.76 5.33 -1.69
C LEU A 34 -4.99 5.94 -2.40
N LEU A 35 -5.82 5.12 -3.04
CA LEU A 35 -7.05 5.58 -3.68
C LEU A 35 -8.04 6.19 -2.69
N ILE A 36 -8.16 5.63 -1.48
CA ILE A 36 -8.98 6.20 -0.41
C ILE A 36 -8.44 7.56 0.02
N ALA A 37 -7.13 7.67 0.27
CA ALA A 37 -6.50 8.94 0.66
C ALA A 37 -6.64 10.04 -0.43
N LEU A 38 -6.55 9.66 -1.70
CA LEU A 38 -6.78 10.58 -2.82
C LEU A 38 -8.26 10.95 -2.92
N SER A 39 -9.17 10.01 -2.73
CA SER A 39 -10.62 10.28 -2.72
C SER A 39 -11.00 11.24 -1.59
N ASP A 40 -10.41 11.07 -0.40
CA ASP A 40 -10.59 11.98 0.75
C ASP A 40 -10.12 13.41 0.46
N LEU A 41 -9.15 13.58 -0.46
CA LEU A 41 -8.69 14.89 -0.93
C LEU A 41 -9.61 15.54 -1.98
N GLY A 42 -10.70 14.87 -2.36
CA GLY A 42 -11.67 15.35 -3.34
C GLY A 42 -11.35 15.01 -4.79
N PHE A 43 -10.42 14.08 -5.04
CA PHE A 43 -10.17 13.59 -6.40
C PHE A 43 -11.36 12.75 -6.90
N ASN A 44 -11.66 12.86 -8.20
CA ASN A 44 -12.73 12.09 -8.82
C ASN A 44 -12.35 10.59 -8.90
N PRO A 45 -13.11 9.67 -8.26
CA PRO A 45 -12.81 8.25 -8.29
C PRO A 45 -12.86 7.64 -9.70
N GLU A 46 -13.66 8.18 -10.62
CA GLU A 46 -13.70 7.71 -12.01
C GLU A 46 -12.39 7.98 -12.75
N ALA A 47 -11.80 9.16 -12.53
CA ALA A 47 -10.51 9.53 -13.11
C ALA A 47 -9.36 8.69 -12.53
N LEU A 48 -9.40 8.41 -11.22
CA LEU A 48 -8.45 7.52 -10.56
C LEU A 48 -8.56 6.09 -11.08
N ALA A 49 -9.78 5.58 -11.33
CA ALA A 49 -9.99 4.27 -11.90
C ALA A 49 -9.43 4.15 -13.32
N ALA A 50 -9.59 5.19 -14.15
CA ALA A 50 -8.98 5.23 -15.48
C ALA A 50 -7.45 5.17 -15.40
N LEU A 51 -6.84 5.95 -14.51
CA LEU A 51 -5.40 5.95 -14.29
C LEU A 51 -4.89 4.56 -13.87
N VAL A 52 -5.56 3.93 -12.90
CA VAL A 52 -5.19 2.60 -12.40
C VAL A 52 -5.33 1.52 -13.48
N LYS A 53 -6.32 1.62 -14.38
CA LYS A 53 -6.47 0.71 -15.53
C LYS A 53 -5.40 0.90 -16.60
N GLU A 54 -4.86 2.12 -16.74
CA GLU A 54 -3.79 2.42 -17.71
C GLU A 54 -2.39 2.14 -17.15
N LEU A 55 -2.23 2.01 -15.83
CA LEU A 55 -0.99 1.51 -15.23
C LEU A 55 -0.93 -0.02 -15.41
N PRO A 56 -0.05 -0.58 -16.27
CA PRO A 56 0.19 -2.02 -16.27
C PRO A 56 0.65 -2.41 -14.86
N GLY A 57 -0.05 -3.38 -14.25
CA GLY A 57 -0.03 -3.74 -12.81
C GLY A 57 1.33 -4.15 -12.23
N GLY A 58 2.31 -3.26 -12.31
CA GLY A 58 3.71 -3.52 -12.10
C GLY A 58 4.50 -2.24 -11.86
N THR A 59 4.03 -1.34 -10.98
CA THR A 59 5.00 -0.54 -10.22
C THR A 59 5.53 -1.43 -9.09
N THR A 60 6.37 -2.38 -9.47
CA THR A 60 7.39 -2.91 -8.59
C THR A 60 8.24 -1.72 -8.14
N THR A 61 7.93 -1.12 -7.00
CA THR A 61 8.83 -0.15 -6.37
C THR A 61 10.04 -0.94 -5.84
N THR A 62 11.00 -1.12 -6.74
CA THR A 62 12.44 -0.96 -6.53
C THR A 62 12.93 -1.13 -5.09
N THR A 63 13.56 -2.28 -4.84
CA THR A 63 14.88 -2.42 -4.19
C THR A 63 15.38 -1.18 -3.45
N THR A 64 15.29 -1.16 -2.12
CA THR A 64 16.20 -0.35 -1.28
C THR A 64 17.30 -1.26 -0.75
N SER A 65 18.42 -1.27 -1.45
CA SER A 65 19.69 -1.82 -0.99
C SER A 65 20.29 -0.93 0.11
N ASN A 66 20.52 -1.54 1.29
CA ASN A 66 21.79 -1.52 2.03
C ASN A 66 22.40 -0.19 2.55
N ILE A 67 22.32 0.06 3.87
CA ILE A 67 23.31 0.83 4.67
C ILE A 67 23.35 0.22 6.11
N SER A 68 24.22 -0.75 6.38
CA SER A 68 25.55 -0.66 7.04
C SER A 68 25.55 -0.75 8.57
N SER A 69 26.18 -1.80 9.12
CA SER A 69 27.29 -1.66 10.08
C SER A 69 27.92 -3.02 10.40
N SER A 70 29.05 -3.27 9.75
CA SER A 70 30.08 -4.21 10.17
C SER A 70 30.61 -3.86 11.57
N THR A 71 30.61 -4.82 12.50
CA THR A 71 31.56 -4.84 13.63
C THR A 71 31.72 -6.25 14.19
N SER A 72 32.98 -6.59 14.47
CA SER A 72 33.46 -7.67 15.36
C SER A 72 33.89 -8.98 14.71
N ALA A 73 35.09 -8.97 14.10
CA ALA A 73 36.02 -10.11 14.13
C ALA A 73 37.44 -9.65 13.75
N ASN A 74 38.22 -9.13 14.72
CA ASN A 74 39.66 -9.40 14.78
C ASN A 74 40.24 -8.97 16.14
N SER A 75 40.63 -9.93 16.97
CA SER A 75 41.59 -9.72 18.05
C SER A 75 42.41 -11.00 18.21
N SER A 76 43.56 -11.02 17.57
CA SER A 76 44.64 -11.99 17.77
C SER A 76 45.97 -11.26 17.62
N SER A 77 46.54 -10.81 18.74
CA SER A 77 47.91 -11.10 19.20
C SER A 77 48.25 -10.26 20.43
#